data_AF-A0A9J6D4T9-F1
#
_entry.id   AF-A0A9J6D4T9-F1
#
_cell.length_a   1.000
_cell.length_b   1.000
_cell.length_c   1.000
_cell.angle_alpha   90.00
_cell.angle_beta   90.00
_cell.angle_gamma   90.00
#
_symmetry.space_group_name_H-M   'P 1'
#
loop_
_entity.id
_entity.type
_entity.pdbx_description
1 polymer ?
#
loop_
_entity_poly.entity_id
_entity_poly.type
_entity_poly.pdbx_seq_one_letter_code
_entity_poly.pdbx_strand_id
1 'polypeptide(L)'
;MRWAVAVKRVTATGSLWVPNVGARVCEYHFIAGAPGKDPFHVDYTPTVFWHDDRAKGALRQKWESFKKYRALSKKRSFSSAAQQASAYTVADPVADTAEPDAIDTDANTVSEGMDVSVTEQPIAEESAACSETSVVVQTDNGVCVSCVNKLKRIQELEGKVKKKLRQHCSELQKKQQGQNLSKFMGDTQVRFYTDEAAPTGTESQSEQAEEC
;
A
#
# COMPACT_ATOMS: atom_id res chain seq x y z
N MET A 1 20.63 -4.00 22.05
CA MET A 1 20.77 -3.98 20.57
C MET A 1 19.67 -4.80 19.88
N ARG A 2 18.44 -4.29 19.73
CA ARG A 2 17.35 -5.04 19.04
C ARG A 2 17.38 -4.88 17.51
N TRP A 3 17.88 -3.76 17.01
CA TRP A 3 17.93 -3.46 15.57
C TRP A 3 18.95 -4.32 14.81
N ALA A 4 20.17 -4.48 15.35
CA ALA A 4 21.21 -5.32 14.76
C ALA A 4 20.75 -6.78 14.61
N VAL A 5 20.09 -7.31 15.64
CA VAL A 5 19.52 -8.67 15.65
C VAL A 5 18.41 -8.82 14.62
N ALA A 6 17.58 -7.79 14.45
CA ALA A 6 16.47 -7.83 13.49
C ALA A 6 16.95 -7.89 12.03
N VAL A 7 18.01 -7.14 11.71
CA VAL A 7 18.62 -7.10 10.37
C VAL A 7 19.32 -8.41 10.00
N LYS A 8 19.70 -9.24 11.00
CA LYS A 8 20.36 -10.55 10.82
C LYS A 8 21.52 -10.57 9.81
N ARG A 9 22.17 -9.44 9.58
CA ARG A 9 23.33 -9.36 8.69
C ARG A 9 24.55 -9.86 9.43
N VAL A 10 25.33 -10.70 8.77
CA VAL A 10 26.57 -11.26 9.30
C VAL A 10 27.74 -10.68 8.51
N THR A 11 28.80 -10.32 9.22
CA THR A 11 30.05 -9.79 8.65
C THR A 11 30.87 -10.94 8.08
N ALA A 12 31.89 -10.66 7.25
CA ALA A 12 32.77 -11.69 6.69
C ALA A 12 33.44 -12.57 7.78
N THR A 13 33.63 -12.02 8.97
CA THR A 13 34.18 -12.70 10.16
C THR A 13 33.18 -13.59 10.90
N GLY A 14 31.92 -13.65 10.46
CA GLY A 14 30.87 -14.43 11.13
C GLY A 14 30.18 -13.70 12.29
N SER A 15 30.63 -12.51 12.67
CA SER A 15 30.01 -11.70 13.72
C SER A 15 28.75 -10.96 13.22
N LEU A 16 27.78 -10.74 14.11
CA LEU A 16 26.59 -9.92 13.81
C LEU A 16 27.01 -8.50 13.41
N TRP A 17 26.43 -8.01 12.34
CA TRP A 17 26.63 -6.65 11.87
C TRP A 17 26.09 -5.65 12.90
N VAL A 18 26.91 -4.66 13.24
CA VAL A 18 26.56 -3.56 14.14
C VAL A 18 26.31 -2.29 13.32
N PRO A 19 25.17 -1.61 13.49
CA PRO A 19 24.90 -0.38 12.79
C PRO A 19 25.89 0.72 13.21
N ASN A 20 26.48 1.39 12.22
CA ASN A 20 27.27 2.61 12.42
C ASN A 20 26.38 3.87 12.34
N VAL A 21 26.94 5.06 12.55
CA VAL A 21 26.20 6.35 12.50
C VAL A 21 25.50 6.57 11.14
N GLY A 22 26.08 6.04 10.07
CA GLY A 22 25.53 6.08 8.71
C GLY A 22 24.55 4.94 8.37
N ALA A 23 24.27 4.03 9.31
CA ALA A 23 23.34 2.95 9.06
C ALA A 23 21.93 3.50 8.86
N ARG A 24 21.29 3.07 7.77
CA ARG A 24 19.92 3.44 7.43
C ARG A 24 19.13 2.18 7.09
N VAL A 25 17.86 2.18 7.45
CA VAL A 25 16.89 1.14 7.13
C VAL A 25 15.72 1.84 6.43
N CYS A 26 15.32 1.35 5.26
CA CYS A 26 14.22 1.96 4.52
C CYS A 26 12.86 1.67 5.17
N GLU A 27 11.88 2.52 4.88
CA GLU A 27 10.50 2.45 5.38
C GLU A 27 9.82 1.10 5.17
N TYR A 28 10.14 0.40 4.09
CA TYR A 28 9.57 -0.92 3.76
C TYR A 28 9.87 -2.03 4.78
N HIS A 29 10.82 -1.82 5.69
CA HIS A 29 11.12 -2.76 6.75
C HIS A 29 10.23 -2.60 8.00
N PHE A 30 9.33 -1.62 7.97
CA PHE A 30 8.34 -1.32 8.99
C PHE A 30 6.92 -1.54 8.43
N ILE A 31 6.00 -2.01 9.25
CA ILE A 31 4.61 -2.29 8.87
C ILE A 31 3.87 -0.98 8.54
N ALA A 32 4.05 0.06 9.36
CA ALA A 32 3.49 1.39 9.11
C ALA A 32 4.33 2.28 8.18
N GLY A 33 5.45 1.78 7.64
CA GLY A 33 6.38 2.57 6.85
C GLY A 33 7.33 3.47 7.66
N ALA A 34 7.23 3.50 8.99
CA ALA A 34 8.10 4.31 9.83
C ALA A 34 8.41 3.63 11.16
N PRO A 35 9.60 3.91 11.76
CA PRO A 35 9.92 3.41 13.08
C PRO A 35 9.00 4.02 14.14
N GLY A 36 8.40 3.17 14.98
CA GLY A 36 7.61 3.61 16.12
C GLY A 36 8.49 4.17 17.24
N LYS A 37 8.03 5.20 17.95
CA LYS A 37 8.71 5.73 19.16
C LYS A 37 8.51 4.83 20.39
N ASP A 38 7.37 4.16 20.46
CA ASP A 38 6.99 3.30 21.59
C ASP A 38 7.70 1.93 21.51
N PRO A 39 8.49 1.52 22.53
CA PRO A 39 9.15 0.20 22.58
C PRO A 39 8.23 -1.01 22.44
N PHE A 40 6.93 -0.86 22.73
CA PHE A 40 5.94 -1.92 22.61
C PHE A 40 5.27 -1.96 21.23
N HIS A 41 5.51 -0.95 20.38
CA HIS A 41 4.99 -0.93 19.02
C HIS A 41 5.72 -1.95 18.14
N VAL A 42 4.98 -2.60 17.23
CA VAL A 42 5.54 -3.60 16.31
C VAL A 42 6.61 -3.02 15.38
N ASP A 43 6.53 -1.72 15.08
CA ASP A 43 7.47 -0.98 14.24
C ASP A 43 8.61 -0.30 15.03
N TYR A 44 8.70 -0.51 16.35
CA TYR A 44 9.86 -0.01 17.12
C TYR A 44 11.19 -0.61 16.63
N THR A 45 11.11 -1.84 16.13
CA THR A 45 12.20 -2.55 15.48
C THR A 45 11.78 -2.88 14.07
N PRO A 46 12.66 -2.78 13.07
CA PRO A 46 12.34 -3.24 11.72
C PRO A 46 12.04 -4.74 11.78
N THR A 47 10.83 -5.15 11.40
CA THR A 47 10.37 -6.54 11.55
C THR A 47 10.20 -7.23 10.21
N VAL A 48 10.15 -6.47 9.10
CA VAL A 48 9.92 -7.01 7.77
C VAL A 48 11.25 -7.29 7.09
N PHE A 49 11.91 -8.36 7.51
CA PHE A 49 13.04 -8.90 6.77
C PHE A 49 12.72 -10.29 6.23
N TRP A 50 12.87 -10.48 4.94
CA TRP A 50 12.63 -11.76 4.27
C TRP A 50 13.92 -12.57 4.23
N HIS A 51 14.44 -12.94 5.39
CA HIS A 51 15.57 -13.86 5.50
C HIS A 51 15.11 -15.33 5.45
N ASP A 52 13.86 -15.61 5.83
CA ASP A 52 13.25 -16.94 5.82
C ASP A 52 11.78 -16.85 5.38
N ASP A 53 11.37 -17.67 4.42
CA ASP A 53 9.98 -17.74 3.98
C ASP A 53 9.00 -18.15 5.10
N ARG A 54 9.50 -18.87 6.11
CA ARG A 54 8.74 -19.24 7.32
C ARG A 54 8.36 -18.03 8.20
N ALA A 55 9.12 -16.92 8.14
CA ALA A 55 8.87 -15.75 8.96
C ALA A 55 7.63 -14.94 8.52
N LYS A 56 7.16 -15.13 7.28
CA LYS A 56 5.99 -14.43 6.72
C LYS A 56 4.71 -14.73 7.50
N GLY A 57 4.52 -15.98 7.94
CA GLY A 57 3.34 -16.37 8.74
C GLY A 57 3.35 -15.76 10.14
N ALA A 58 4.51 -15.76 10.80
CA ALA A 58 4.67 -15.26 12.16
C ALA A 58 4.46 -13.74 12.26
N LEU A 59 4.93 -12.97 11.28
CA LEU A 59 4.74 -11.52 11.25
C LEU A 59 3.25 -11.14 11.12
N ARG A 60 2.51 -11.85 10.26
CA ARG A 60 1.08 -11.66 10.08
C ARG A 60 0.32 -11.94 11.39
N GLN A 61 0.66 -13.03 12.07
CA GLN A 61 0.06 -13.38 13.36
C GLN A 61 0.36 -12.32 14.44
N LYS A 62 1.59 -11.80 14.49
CA LYS A 62 1.98 -10.74 15.44
C LYS A 62 1.20 -9.44 15.19
N TRP A 63 0.99 -9.07 13.93
CA TRP A 63 0.19 -7.90 13.55
C TRP A 63 -1.28 -8.04 13.96
N GLU A 64 -1.87 -9.21 13.77
CA GLU A 64 -3.24 -9.48 14.20
C GLU A 64 -3.39 -9.43 15.72
N SER A 65 -2.41 -9.95 16.47
CA SER A 65 -2.36 -9.84 17.94
C SER A 65 -2.25 -8.38 18.40
N PHE A 66 -1.43 -7.56 17.73
CA PHE A 66 -1.33 -6.13 18.03
C PHE A 66 -2.66 -5.40 17.77
N LYS A 67 -3.35 -5.69 16.67
CA LYS A 67 -4.69 -5.14 16.39
C LYS A 67 -5.68 -5.50 17.51
N LYS A 68 -5.69 -6.76 17.95
CA LYS A 68 -6.54 -7.22 19.06
C LYS A 68 -6.21 -6.48 20.36
N TYR A 69 -4.93 -6.37 20.70
CA TYR A 69 -4.48 -5.66 21.90
C TYR A 69 -4.87 -4.18 21.88
N ARG A 70 -4.71 -3.49 20.74
CA ARG A 70 -5.11 -2.09 20.56
C ARG A 70 -6.63 -1.92 20.69
N ALA A 71 -7.42 -2.85 20.15
CA ALA A 71 -8.87 -2.83 20.29
C ALA A 71 -9.33 -3.04 21.74
N LEU A 72 -8.69 -3.95 22.48
CA LEU A 72 -8.98 -4.20 23.89
C LEU A 72 -8.58 -3.02 24.79
N SER A 73 -7.43 -2.40 24.54
CA SER A 73 -6.98 -1.23 25.29
C SER A 73 -7.92 -0.03 25.13
N LYS A 74 -8.43 0.21 23.91
CA LYS A 74 -9.46 1.24 23.66
C LYS A 74 -10.77 0.99 24.39
N LYS A 75 -11.18 -0.28 24.55
CA LYS A 75 -12.40 -0.62 25.30
C LYS A 75 -12.23 -0.36 26.79
N ARG A 76 -11.06 -0.68 27.36
CA ARG A 76 -10.76 -0.44 28.78
C ARG A 76 -10.70 1.04 29.14
N SER A 77 -10.16 1.89 28.27
CA SER A 77 -10.19 3.35 28.49
C SER A 77 -11.61 3.94 28.45
N PHE A 78 -12.53 3.34 27.69
CA PHE A 78 -13.94 3.78 27.66
C PHE A 78 -14.73 3.32 28.88
N SER A 79 -14.54 2.08 29.34
CA SER A 79 -15.20 1.56 30.55
C SER A 79 -14.71 2.21 31.83
N SER A 80 -13.42 2.57 31.90
CA SER A 80 -12.84 3.31 33.03
C SER A 80 -13.38 4.74 33.14
N ALA A 81 -13.59 5.43 32.01
CA ALA A 81 -14.20 6.77 32.00
C ALA A 81 -15.68 6.74 32.39
N ALA A 82 -16.43 5.71 31.96
CA ALA A 82 -17.84 5.54 32.33
C ALA A 82 -18.05 5.19 33.81
N GLN A 83 -17.13 4.45 34.43
CA GLN A 83 -17.21 4.11 35.86
C GLN A 83 -16.85 5.31 36.77
N GLN A 84 -15.99 6.23 36.32
CA GLN A 84 -15.76 7.49 37.04
C GLN A 84 -16.95 8.46 36.91
N ALA A 85 -17.78 8.34 35.87
CA ALA A 85 -18.97 9.16 35.69
C ALA A 85 -20.22 8.70 36.48
N SER A 86 -20.21 7.48 37.02
CA SER A 86 -21.36 6.92 37.76
C SER A 86 -21.21 7.04 39.29
N ALA A 87 -20.09 7.54 39.78
CA ALA A 87 -19.79 7.60 41.22
C ALA A 87 -20.23 8.92 41.91
N TYR A 88 -20.86 9.85 41.18
CA TYR A 88 -21.23 11.17 41.71
C TYR A 88 -22.74 11.42 41.87
N THR A 89 -23.60 10.41 41.86
CA THR A 89 -25.04 10.60 42.09
C THR A 89 -25.62 9.61 43.11
N VAL A 90 -25.26 9.76 44.37
CA VAL A 90 -26.20 9.55 45.49
C VAL A 90 -25.86 10.56 46.58
N ALA A 91 -26.58 11.68 46.58
CA ALA A 91 -26.73 12.53 47.76
C ALA A 91 -28.22 12.58 48.06
N ASP A 92 -28.60 12.31 49.31
CA ASP A 92 -29.84 12.76 49.93
C ASP A 92 -29.60 12.96 51.44
N PRO A 93 -30.40 13.80 52.14
CA PRO A 93 -29.86 14.93 52.91
C PRO A 93 -30.37 14.96 54.36
N VAL A 94 -29.55 15.30 55.36
CA VAL A 94 -30.04 15.88 56.63
C VAL A 94 -28.96 16.75 57.33
N ALA A 95 -29.43 17.88 57.86
CA ALA A 95 -28.83 18.91 58.72
C ALA A 95 -27.88 18.40 59.84
N ASP A 96 -26.99 19.15 60.47
CA ASP A 96 -27.03 20.56 60.89
C ASP A 96 -25.61 21.01 61.35
N THR A 97 -25.38 22.33 61.38
CA THR A 97 -24.37 23.08 62.17
C THR A 97 -22.86 22.85 61.96
N ALA A 98 -22.19 23.80 61.30
CA ALA A 98 -21.28 24.79 61.93
C ALA A 98 -20.33 25.44 60.90
N GLU A 99 -20.40 26.77 60.80
CA GLU A 99 -19.31 27.66 60.33
C GLU A 99 -18.06 27.55 61.23
N PRO A 100 -16.88 28.15 60.92
CA PRO A 100 -16.47 29.07 59.83
C PRO A 100 -15.21 28.51 59.09
N ASP A 101 -14.46 29.13 58.18
CA ASP A 101 -14.10 30.52 57.92
C ASP A 101 -13.48 30.62 56.51
N ALA A 102 -13.41 31.85 56.02
CA ALA A 102 -12.97 32.25 54.69
C ALA A 102 -11.52 31.88 54.33
N ILE A 103 -11.29 31.50 53.07
CA ILE A 103 -10.17 32.02 52.29
C ILE A 103 -10.52 32.06 50.80
N ASP A 104 -10.62 33.31 50.34
CA ASP A 104 -10.51 33.79 48.98
C ASP A 104 -9.29 33.20 48.24
N THR A 105 -9.34 33.21 46.91
CA THR A 105 -8.29 33.73 46.00
C THR A 105 -8.23 32.95 44.68
N ASP A 106 -8.96 33.53 43.72
CA ASP A 106 -8.60 33.82 42.33
C ASP A 106 -8.41 32.76 41.25
N ALA A 107 -9.31 32.92 40.28
CA ALA A 107 -9.17 32.65 38.87
C ALA A 107 -7.97 33.36 38.24
N ASN A 108 -7.25 32.66 37.35
CA ASN A 108 -6.45 33.26 36.29
C ASN A 108 -6.32 32.21 35.18
N THR A 109 -6.96 32.25 34.02
CA THR A 109 -7.20 33.32 33.03
C THR A 109 -5.91 33.80 32.35
N VAL A 110 -5.78 33.35 31.09
CA VAL A 110 -4.97 33.82 29.94
C VAL A 110 -3.45 33.59 29.86
N SER A 111 -3.07 33.22 28.63
CA SER A 111 -1.85 33.65 27.90
C SER A 111 -0.56 32.87 28.26
N GLU A 112 0.36 32.46 27.38
CA GLU A 112 0.87 32.93 26.07
C GLU A 112 1.42 31.68 25.33
N GLY A 113 1.35 31.53 24.00
CA GLY A 113 2.02 32.40 23.04
C GLY A 113 3.54 32.11 22.97
N MET A 114 3.97 30.86 22.78
CA MET A 114 5.40 30.54 22.69
C MET A 114 5.86 30.46 21.22
N ASP A 115 6.28 31.63 20.73
CA ASP A 115 6.98 31.85 19.47
C ASP A 115 8.40 31.24 19.59
N VAL A 116 8.68 30.18 18.83
CA VAL A 116 10.02 29.59 18.75
C VAL A 116 10.74 30.25 17.59
N SER A 117 11.57 31.25 17.93
CA SER A 117 12.50 31.90 17.04
C SER A 117 13.48 30.89 16.43
N VAL A 118 13.38 30.70 15.11
CA VAL A 118 14.39 30.01 14.30
C VAL A 118 15.63 30.92 14.25
N THR A 119 16.64 30.57 15.03
CA THR A 119 17.98 31.16 14.90
C THR A 119 18.71 30.38 13.80
N GLU A 120 18.73 30.93 12.58
CA GLU A 120 19.71 30.55 11.57
C GLU A 120 21.10 30.97 12.06
N GLN A 121 21.99 30.00 12.25
CA GLN A 121 23.43 30.25 12.25
C GLN A 121 24.11 29.41 11.17
N PRO A 122 25.09 29.98 10.44
CA PRO A 122 25.68 29.40 9.25
C PRO A 122 26.84 28.44 9.56
N ILE A 123 26.88 27.37 8.78
CA ILE A 123 28.03 26.68 8.18
C ILE A 123 29.38 26.82 8.91
N ALA A 124 29.83 25.70 9.49
CA ALA A 124 31.24 25.37 9.51
C ALA A 124 31.43 24.02 8.81
N GLU A 125 32.08 24.08 7.65
CA GLU A 125 32.65 22.94 6.94
C GLU A 125 33.75 22.34 7.83
N GLU A 126 33.54 21.14 8.35
CA GLU A 126 34.62 20.37 8.95
C GLU A 126 34.78 19.05 8.20
N SER A 127 35.82 19.06 7.37
CA SER A 127 36.40 17.94 6.67
C SER A 127 36.89 16.89 7.66
N ALA A 128 36.15 15.79 7.78
CA ALA A 128 36.67 14.56 8.37
C ALA A 128 36.82 13.50 7.27
N ALA A 129 38.05 13.38 6.78
CA ALA A 129 38.52 12.21 6.07
C ALA A 129 38.29 10.97 6.96
N CYS A 130 37.41 10.06 6.53
CA CYS A 130 37.29 8.75 7.13
C CYS A 130 37.63 7.70 6.08
N SER A 131 38.80 7.11 6.29
CA SER A 131 39.41 6.06 5.49
C SER A 131 38.51 4.83 5.34
N GLU A 132 38.69 4.21 4.17
CA GLU A 132 38.13 2.94 3.72
C GLU A 132 38.15 1.83 4.77
N THR A 133 37.04 1.11 4.93
CA THR A 133 36.87 -0.28 4.48
C THR A 133 35.60 -0.89 5.08
N SER A 134 34.50 -0.78 4.33
CA SER A 134 33.34 -1.66 4.49
C SER A 134 32.45 -1.47 3.27
N VAL A 135 32.52 -2.43 2.35
CA VAL A 135 31.73 -2.52 1.12
C VAL A 135 30.24 -2.56 1.48
N VAL A 136 29.64 -1.38 1.56
CA VAL A 136 28.20 -1.19 1.41
C VAL A 136 28.06 -0.61 0.01
N VAL A 137 27.70 -1.45 -0.95
CA VAL A 137 27.27 -0.98 -2.28
C VAL A 137 25.92 -0.29 -2.08
N GLN A 138 25.97 0.94 -1.57
CA GLN A 138 24.91 1.91 -1.75
C GLN A 138 24.89 2.19 -3.25
N THR A 139 23.75 1.95 -3.89
CA THR A 139 23.51 2.58 -5.18
C THR A 139 23.22 4.05 -4.90
N ASP A 140 23.59 4.92 -5.83
CA ASP A 140 23.60 6.38 -5.74
C ASP A 140 22.22 6.98 -5.35
N ASN A 141 21.16 6.15 -5.37
CA ASN A 141 19.78 6.49 -5.07
C ASN A 141 19.31 6.11 -3.66
N GLY A 142 20.21 5.64 -2.77
CA GLY A 142 19.84 5.27 -1.39
C GLY A 142 18.96 4.01 -1.28
N VAL A 143 18.79 3.27 -2.37
CA VAL A 143 18.01 2.02 -2.40
C VAL A 143 18.92 0.84 -2.09
N CYS A 144 18.53 0.01 -1.12
CA CYS A 144 19.30 -1.19 -0.77
C CYS A 144 19.22 -2.25 -1.89
N VAL A 145 20.25 -3.11 -1.99
CA VAL A 145 20.34 -4.18 -3.00
C VAL A 145 19.09 -5.06 -3.04
N SER A 146 18.48 -5.34 -1.89
CA SER A 146 17.21 -6.09 -1.83
C SER A 146 16.07 -5.35 -2.54
N CYS A 147 15.93 -4.04 -2.32
CA CYS A 147 14.90 -3.24 -2.99
C CYS A 147 15.17 -3.10 -4.50
N VAL A 148 16.43 -2.98 -4.92
CA VAL A 148 16.79 -3.00 -6.35
C VAL A 148 16.38 -4.33 -7.00
N ASN A 149 16.66 -5.46 -6.33
CA ASN A 149 16.24 -6.78 -6.81
C ASN A 149 14.71 -6.94 -6.87
N LYS A 150 13.97 -6.36 -5.90
CA LYS A 150 12.51 -6.34 -5.92
C LYS A 150 11.98 -5.52 -7.10
N LEU A 151 12.51 -4.32 -7.33
CA LEU A 151 12.13 -3.47 -8.46
C LEU A 151 12.34 -4.21 -9.79
N LYS A 152 13.49 -4.87 -9.95
CA LYS A 152 13.77 -5.70 -11.13
C LYS A 152 12.76 -6.84 -11.29
N ARG A 153 12.39 -7.52 -10.21
CA ARG A 153 11.38 -8.60 -10.25
C ARG A 153 9.98 -8.09 -10.58
N ILE A 154 9.61 -6.92 -10.07
CA ILE A 154 8.33 -6.27 -10.39
C ILE A 154 8.28 -5.96 -11.88
N GLN A 155 9.32 -5.32 -12.43
CA GLN A 155 9.42 -5.03 -13.87
C GLN A 155 9.35 -6.29 -14.75
N GLU A 156 10.00 -7.38 -14.33
CA GLU A 156 9.92 -8.67 -15.02
C GLU A 156 8.48 -9.23 -15.03
N LEU A 157 7.79 -9.14 -13.90
CA LEU A 157 6.40 -9.60 -13.79
C LEU A 157 5.45 -8.74 -14.63
N GLU A 158 5.62 -7.42 -14.62
CA GLU A 158 4.86 -6.49 -15.47
C GLU A 158 5.05 -6.83 -16.96
N GLY A 159 6.30 -7.11 -17.37
CA GLY A 159 6.59 -7.56 -18.72
C GLY A 159 5.87 -8.86 -19.09
N LYS A 160 5.84 -9.84 -18.18
CA LYS A 160 5.13 -11.12 -18.37
C LYS A 160 3.61 -10.93 -18.46
N VAL A 161 3.02 -10.12 -17.58
CA VAL A 161 1.59 -9.80 -17.59
C VAL A 161 1.21 -9.12 -18.89
N LYS A 162 1.98 -8.10 -19.31
CA LYS A 162 1.75 -7.38 -20.58
C LYS A 162 1.87 -8.28 -21.79
N LYS A 163 2.82 -9.23 -21.80
CA LYS A 163 2.95 -10.23 -22.88
C LYS A 163 1.74 -11.15 -22.94
N LYS A 164 1.30 -11.71 -21.80
CA LYS A 164 0.11 -12.57 -21.73
C LYS A 164 -1.16 -11.84 -22.17
N LEU A 165 -1.31 -10.58 -21.74
CA LEU A 165 -2.45 -9.75 -22.14
C LEU A 165 -2.50 -9.55 -23.65
N ARG A 166 -1.38 -9.22 -24.29
CA ARG A 166 -1.31 -9.10 -25.77
C ARG A 166 -1.61 -10.40 -26.50
N GLN A 167 -1.12 -11.54 -25.99
CA GLN A 167 -1.43 -12.86 -26.56
C GLN A 167 -2.94 -13.12 -26.51
N HIS A 168 -3.55 -12.90 -25.35
CA HIS A 168 -5.00 -13.09 -25.17
C HIS A 168 -5.83 -12.16 -26.07
N CYS A 169 -5.46 -10.88 -26.18
CA CYS A 169 -6.11 -9.95 -27.10
C CYS A 169 -6.00 -10.42 -28.57
N SER A 170 -4.82 -10.90 -29.00
CA SER A 170 -4.63 -11.42 -30.36
C SER A 170 -5.46 -12.68 -30.62
N GLU A 171 -5.57 -13.59 -29.65
CA GLU A 171 -6.40 -14.79 -29.75
C GLU A 171 -7.89 -14.44 -29.86
N LEU A 172 -8.37 -13.49 -29.04
CA LEU A 172 -9.76 -13.02 -29.12
C LEU A 172 -10.05 -12.36 -30.47
N GLN A 173 -9.13 -11.55 -30.99
CA GLN A 173 -9.29 -10.91 -32.30
C GLN A 173 -9.38 -11.94 -33.43
N LYS A 174 -8.55 -13.00 -33.40
CA LYS A 174 -8.62 -14.11 -34.37
C LYS A 174 -9.96 -14.85 -34.29
N LYS A 175 -10.45 -15.11 -33.08
CA LYS A 175 -11.76 -15.75 -32.88
C LYS A 175 -12.90 -14.88 -33.42
N GLN A 176 -12.86 -13.58 -33.18
CA GLN A 176 -13.87 -12.65 -33.69
C GLN A 176 -13.86 -12.57 -35.23
N GLN A 177 -12.68 -12.55 -35.86
CA GLN A 177 -12.56 -12.61 -37.32
C GLN A 177 -13.09 -13.93 -37.89
N GLY A 178 -12.79 -15.06 -37.24
CA GLY A 178 -13.32 -16.36 -37.63
C GLY A 178 -14.85 -16.44 -37.51
N GLN A 179 -15.44 -15.91 -36.44
CA GLN A 179 -16.89 -15.85 -36.27
C GLN A 179 -17.58 -14.95 -37.29
N ASN A 180 -16.96 -13.83 -37.66
CA ASN A 180 -17.48 -12.96 -38.72
C ASN A 180 -17.48 -13.66 -40.08
N LEU A 181 -16.42 -14.42 -40.40
CA LEU A 181 -16.35 -15.23 -41.63
C LEU A 181 -17.39 -16.34 -41.66
N SER A 182 -17.58 -17.07 -40.55
CA SER A 182 -18.59 -18.14 -40.49
C SER A 182 -20.01 -17.58 -40.62
N LYS A 183 -20.28 -16.40 -40.04
CA LYS A 183 -21.59 -15.73 -40.18
C LYS A 183 -21.85 -15.30 -41.62
N PHE A 184 -20.83 -14.77 -42.29
CA PHE A 184 -20.94 -14.37 -43.70
C PHE A 184 -21.25 -15.56 -44.63
N MET A 185 -20.66 -16.73 -44.39
CA MET A 185 -20.93 -17.93 -45.21
C MET A 185 -22.29 -18.60 -44.92
N GLY A 186 -22.84 -18.44 -43.72
CA GLY A 186 -24.15 -19.03 -43.36
C GLY A 186 -25.34 -18.41 -44.10
N ASP A 187 -25.25 -17.14 -44.47
CA ASP A 187 -26.33 -16.40 -45.16
C ASP A 187 -26.18 -16.43 -46.69
N THR A 188 -25.07 -16.95 -47.21
CA THR A 188 -24.92 -17.14 -48.66
C THR A 188 -25.65 -18.41 -49.06
N GLN A 189 -26.97 -18.30 -49.25
CA GLN A 189 -27.80 -19.37 -49.80
C GLN A 189 -27.22 -19.75 -51.17
N VAL A 190 -26.52 -20.87 -51.23
CA VAL A 190 -25.99 -21.43 -52.48
C VAL A 190 -27.19 -21.80 -53.35
N ARG A 191 -27.59 -20.87 -54.23
CA ARG A 191 -28.54 -21.18 -55.30
C ARG A 191 -27.82 -22.07 -56.28
N PHE A 192 -28.05 -23.37 -56.18
CA PHE A 192 -27.76 -24.29 -57.26
C PHE A 192 -28.68 -23.90 -58.42
N TYR A 193 -28.11 -23.26 -59.43
CA TYR A 193 -28.76 -23.17 -60.73
C TYR A 193 -28.72 -24.59 -61.29
N THR A 194 -29.73 -25.38 -60.97
CA THR A 194 -30.06 -26.54 -61.79
C THR A 194 -30.54 -25.99 -63.12
N ASP A 195 -29.94 -26.45 -64.21
CA ASP A 195 -30.30 -26.14 -65.59
C ASP A 195 -31.73 -26.61 -65.89
N GLU A 196 -32.74 -25.95 -65.33
CA GLU A 196 -34.12 -26.10 -65.76
C GLU A 196 -34.34 -25.15 -66.93
N ALA A 197 -34.30 -25.78 -68.11
CA ALA A 197 -35.01 -25.46 -69.34
C ALA A 197 -35.44 -24.00 -69.53
N ALA A 198 -34.81 -23.37 -70.52
CA ALA A 198 -35.19 -22.08 -71.08
C ALA A 198 -36.72 -21.98 -71.29
N PRO A 199 -37.39 -20.94 -70.77
CA PRO A 199 -38.76 -20.66 -71.14
C PRO A 199 -38.79 -20.20 -72.60
N THR A 200 -39.20 -21.09 -73.49
CA THR A 200 -39.70 -20.73 -74.82
C THR A 200 -41.02 -20.00 -74.64
N GLY A 201 -40.99 -18.67 -74.68
CA GLY A 201 -42.17 -17.84 -74.43
C GLY A 201 -42.09 -16.51 -75.15
N THR A 202 -42.42 -16.58 -76.45
CA THR A 202 -43.28 -15.65 -77.20
C THR A 202 -42.95 -14.15 -77.22
N GLU A 203 -42.56 -13.72 -78.42
CA GLU A 203 -42.93 -12.46 -79.05
C GLU A 203 -44.18 -11.79 -78.47
N SER A 204 -44.05 -10.52 -78.09
CA SER A 204 -45.10 -9.54 -78.32
C SER A 204 -44.46 -8.19 -78.65
N GLN A 205 -44.82 -7.73 -79.84
CA GLN A 205 -44.51 -6.43 -80.43
C GLN A 205 -45.20 -5.29 -79.68
N SER A 206 -44.90 -4.05 -80.14
CA SER A 206 -45.55 -2.76 -79.84
C SER A 206 -45.23 -2.19 -78.44
N GLU A 207 -44.89 -0.92 -78.27
CA GLU A 207 -45.40 0.26 -78.96
C GLU A 207 -44.44 1.46 -78.80
N GLN A 208 -44.54 2.39 -79.75
CA GLN A 208 -43.79 3.65 -79.89
C GLN A 208 -44.17 4.70 -78.83
N ALA A 209 -43.24 5.61 -78.53
CA ALA A 209 -43.42 7.07 -78.38
C ALA A 209 -42.04 7.65 -77.96
N GLU A 210 -41.30 8.35 -78.83
CA GLU A 210 -41.44 9.79 -79.11
C GLU A 210 -41.70 10.62 -77.85
N GLU A 211 -40.66 11.29 -77.31
CA GLU A 211 -40.70 12.75 -77.09
C GLU A 211 -39.32 13.31 -76.72
N CYS A 212 -39.18 14.61 -77.03
CA CYS A 212 -37.99 15.45 -77.18
C CYS A 212 -37.08 15.62 -75.95
#